data_AF-A0AAU5E3C5-F1
#
_entry.id   AF-A0AAU5E3C5-F1
#
_cell.length_a   1.000
_cell.length_b   1.000
_cell.length_c   1.000
_cell.angle_alpha   90.00
_cell.angle_beta   90.00
_cell.angle_gamma   90.00
#
_symmetry.space_group_name_H-M   'P 1'
#
loop_
_entity.id
_entity.type
_entity.pdbx_description
1 polymer ?
#
loop_
_entity_poly.entity_id
_entity_poly.type
_entity_poly.pdbx_seq_one_letter_code
_entity_poly.pdbx_strand_id
1 'polypeptide(L)' 'MRGFIGRRPQLLWLLVPYVLYLVAVPFVNRVRPLVFGVPFLFVWMLGATLLTPVAVWLTRRADRR' A
#
# COMPACT_ATOMS: atom_id res chain seq x y z
N MET A 1 -8.30 0.14 -23.30
CA MET A 1 -7.50 -0.12 -22.08
C MET A 1 -8.06 -1.19 -21.12
N ARG A 2 -9.22 -1.83 -21.40
CA ARG A 2 -9.83 -2.85 -20.51
C ARG A 2 -9.19 -4.27 -20.56
N GLY A 3 -8.10 -4.48 -21.31
CA GLY A 3 -7.62 -5.82 -21.66
C GLY A 3 -6.58 -6.47 -20.73
N PHE A 4 -5.83 -5.69 -19.93
CA PHE A 4 -4.69 -6.23 -19.16
C PHE A 4 -5.06 -6.74 -17.76
N ILE A 5 -5.90 -5.99 -17.03
CA ILE A 5 -6.24 -6.31 -15.62
C ILE A 5 -7.10 -7.58 -15.53
N GLY A 6 -8.02 -7.80 -16.49
CA GLY A 6 -8.90 -8.97 -16.49
C GLY A 6 -8.21 -10.31 -16.74
N ARG A 7 -6.96 -10.32 -17.23
CA ARG A 7 -6.19 -11.55 -17.48
C ARG A 7 -5.08 -11.81 -16.46
N ARG A 8 -4.72 -10.83 -15.63
CA ARG A 8 -3.65 -10.94 -14.62
C ARG A 8 -4.07 -10.24 -13.34
N PRO A 9 -5.01 -10.81 -12.56
CA PRO A 9 -5.49 -10.19 -11.32
C PRO A 9 -4.36 -9.97 -10.31
N GLN A 10 -3.25 -10.74 -10.38
CA GLN A 10 -2.07 -10.48 -9.53
C GLN A 10 -1.50 -9.06 -9.66
N LEU A 11 -1.65 -8.39 -10.80
CA LEU A 11 -1.17 -7.02 -10.98
C LEU A 11 -1.91 -6.01 -10.08
N LEU A 12 -3.10 -6.35 -9.57
CA LEU A 12 -3.83 -5.50 -8.63
C LEU A 12 -3.06 -5.29 -7.32
N TRP A 13 -2.21 -6.23 -6.92
CA TRP A 13 -1.34 -6.07 -5.74
C TRP A 13 -0.36 -4.90 -5.91
N LEU A 14 0.02 -4.55 -7.14
CA LEU A 14 0.89 -3.40 -7.40
C LEU A 14 0.20 -2.06 -7.17
N LEU A 15 -1.14 -2.04 -7.02
CA LEU A 15 -1.89 -0.84 -6.66
C LEU A 15 -1.85 -0.55 -5.15
N VAL A 16 -1.47 -1.53 -4.33
CA VAL A 16 -1.40 -1.38 -2.87
C VAL A 16 -0.59 -0.16 -2.42
N PRO A 17 0.66 0.07 -2.87
CA PRO A 17 1.41 1.26 -2.46
C PRO A 17 0.68 2.56 -2.83
N TYR A 18 0.06 2.64 -4.01
CA TYR A 18 -0.68 3.84 -4.43
C TYR A 18 -1.87 4.12 -3.51
N VAL A 19 -2.66 3.10 -3.19
CA VAL A 19 -3.80 3.23 -2.28
C VAL A 19 -3.34 3.65 -0.89
N LEU A 20 -2.26 3.05 -0.38
CA LEU A 20 -1.68 3.40 0.92
C LEU A 20 -1.23 4.86 0.98
N TYR A 21 -0.63 5.39 -0.09
CA TYR A 21 -0.24 6.80 -0.16
C TYR A 21 -1.42 7.75 -0.34
N LEU A 22 -2.44 7.38 -1.12
CA LEU A 22 -3.67 8.18 -1.23
C LEU A 22 -4.39 8.30 0.12
N VAL A 23 -4.43 7.21 0.89
CA VAL A 23 -4.99 7.23 2.25
C VAL A 23 -4.15 8.10 3.19
N ALA A 24 -2.87 8.32 2.93
CA ALA A 24 -2.05 9.22 3.75
C ALA A 24 -2.38 10.71 3.55
N VAL A 25 -2.93 11.10 2.40
CA VAL A 25 -3.19 12.52 2.02
C VAL A 25 -3.99 13.29 3.08
N PRO A 26 -5.08 12.77 3.66
CA PRO A 26 -5.83 13.47 4.70
C PRO A 26 -5.06 13.70 6.01
N PHE A 27 -3.91 13.04 6.20
CA PHE A 27 -3.14 13.01 7.45
C PHE A 27 -1.82 13.78 7.37
N VAL A 28 -1.39 14.25 6.20
CA VAL A 28 -0.06 14.88 6.02
C VAL A 28 0.16 16.13 6.89
N ASN A 29 -0.91 16.86 7.19
CA ASN A 29 -0.89 18.07 8.01
C ASN A 29 -1.46 17.85 9.42
N ARG A 30 -1.56 16.59 9.86
CA ARG A 30 -2.17 16.23 11.15
C ARG A 30 -1.20 15.40 11.98
N VAL A 31 -0.79 15.95 13.13
CA VAL A 31 0.01 15.22 14.13
C VAL A 31 -0.85 14.25 14.94
N ARG A 32 -2.14 14.57 15.09
CA ARG A 32 -3.14 13.68 15.70
C ARG A 32 -3.87 12.88 14.61
N PRO A 33 -4.20 11.61 14.84
CA PRO A 33 -4.05 10.86 16.09
C PRO A 33 -2.60 10.39 16.34
N LEU A 34 -2.30 10.09 17.61
CA LEU A 34 -1.03 9.49 18.03
C LEU A 34 -1.25 7.99 18.27
N VAL A 35 -0.28 7.17 17.87
CA VAL A 35 -0.24 5.72 18.11
C VAL A 35 1.02 5.44 18.95
N PHE A 36 0.85 4.96 20.18
CA PHE A 36 1.95 4.78 21.14
C PHE A 36 2.84 6.04 21.33
N GLY A 37 2.24 7.23 21.26
CA GLY A 37 2.97 8.51 21.36
C GLY A 37 3.64 9.00 20.07
N VAL A 38 3.56 8.22 18.98
CA VAL A 38 4.11 8.58 17.66
C VAL A 38 2.99 9.08 16.74
N PRO A 39 3.20 10.11 15.89
CA PRO A 39 2.21 10.53 14.91
C PRO A 39 1.74 9.38 14.04
N PHE A 40 0.43 9.23 13.86
CA PHE A 40 -0.17 8.17 13.06
C PHE A 40 0.42 8.09 11.65
N LEU A 41 0.67 9.25 11.02
CA LEU A 41 1.28 9.32 9.69
C LEU A 41 2.64 8.62 9.65
N PHE A 42 3.44 8.72 10.72
CA PHE A 42 4.74 8.06 10.80
C PHE A 42 4.60 6.53 10.82
N VAL A 43 3.72 6.02 11.69
CA VAL A 43 3.43 4.59 11.77
C VAL A 43 2.85 4.08 10.45
N TRP A 44 1.97 4.87 9.83
CA TRP A 44 1.40 4.57 8.53
C TRP A 44 2.45 4.50 7.42
N MET A 45 3.38 5.46 7.37
CA MET A 45 4.49 5.46 6.39
C MET A 45 5.42 4.26 6.55
N LEU A 46 5.75 3.90 7.81
CA LEU A 46 6.53 2.69 8.08
C LEU A 46 5.78 1.43 7.65
N GLY A 47 4.50 1.32 8.00
CA GLY A 47 3.64 0.23 7.57
C GLY A 47 3.55 0.14 6.05
N ALA A 48 3.36 1.26 5.35
CA ALA A 48 3.30 1.31 3.89
C ALA A 48 4.62 0.88 3.25
N THR A 49 5.75 1.30 3.82
CA THR A 49 7.09 0.90 3.37
C THR A 49 7.28 -0.61 3.48
N LEU A 50 6.84 -1.23 4.58
CA LEU A 50 6.94 -2.69 4.78
C LEU A 50 5.92 -3.47 3.93
N LEU A 51 4.72 -2.92 3.73
CA LEU A 51 3.68 -3.54 2.91
C LEU A 51 4.01 -3.52 1.41
N THR A 52 4.79 -2.55 0.95
CA THR A 52 5.19 -2.44 -0.46
C THR A 52 5.95 -3.68 -0.98
N PRO A 53 7.06 -4.14 -0.37
CA PRO A 53 7.72 -5.37 -0.81
C PRO A 53 6.86 -6.61 -0.61
N VAL A 54 5.96 -6.64 0.39
CA VAL A 54 4.99 -7.73 0.59
C VAL A 54 4.03 -7.81 -0.59
N ALA A 55 3.50 -6.68 -1.05
CA ALA A 55 2.62 -6.62 -2.22
C ALA A 55 3.33 -7.08 -3.50
N VAL A 56 4.60 -6.69 -3.70
CA VAL A 56 5.42 -7.18 -4.82
C VAL A 56 5.66 -8.68 -4.72
N TRP A 57 5.95 -9.20 -3.53
CA TRP A 57 6.14 -10.63 -3.31
C TRP A 57 4.85 -11.42 -3.55
N LEU A 58 3.69 -10.92 -3.12
CA LEU A 58 2.39 -11.53 -3.39
C LEU A 58 2.07 -11.54 -4.88
N THR A 59 2.39 -10.46 -5.61
CA THR A 59 2.28 -10.41 -7.07
C THR A 59 3.10 -11.53 -7.71
N ARG A 60 4.36 -11.67 -7.30
CA ARG A 60 5.27 -12.72 -7.80
C ARG A 60 4.80 -14.13 -7.43
N ARG A 61 4.27 -14.32 -6.23
CA ARG A 61 3.79 -15.63 -5.77
C ARG A 61 2.53 -16.06 -6.51
N ALA A 62 1.62 -15.13 -6.77
CA ALA A 62 0.40 -15.38 -7.51
C ALA A 62 0.67 -15.65 -9.01
N ASP A 63 1.70 -15.03 -9.58
CA ASP A 63 2.15 -15.30 -10.97
C ASP A 63 2.79 -16.68 -11.15
N ARG A 64 3.23 -17.33 -10.05
CA ARG A 64 3.86 -18.67 -10.06
C ARG A 64 2.89 -19.82 -9.74
N ARG A 65 1.62 -19.53 -9.50
CA ARG A 65 0.55 -20.54 -9.32
C ARG A 65 -0.30 -20.62 -10.56
#